data_AF-A0A4D7Z5A5-F1
#
_entry.id   AF-A0A4D7Z5A5-F1
#
_cell.length_a   1.000
_cell.length_b   1.000
_cell.length_c   1.000
_cell.angle_alpha   90.00
_cell.angle_beta   90.00
_cell.angle_gamma   90.00
#
_symmetry.space_group_name_H-M   'P 1'
#
loop_
_entity.id
_entity.type
_entity.pdbx_description
1 polymer ?
#
loop_
_entity_poly.entity_id
_entity_poly.type
_entity_poly.pdbx_seq_one_letter_code
_entity_poly.pdbx_strand_id
1 'polypeptide(L)'
;MELARCAGDTGRDILEIGVGTGLVLPLYPRGSSVTGIDLSAHMLDKAKTRVADRSLSHVKALHVMDGCETTFPDASFDVISLPFVIPLIPDTNRLLSECARVLKPSGEIIIVSRITDSGGAIRLMEQMVSPVAKNIGLSSAFRLDVVEEWLHHNPSFLLTENRTIAPTGYFRLLRLSRPGPVL
;
A
#
# COMPACT_ATOMS: atom_id res chain seq x y z
N MET A 1 7.86 -2.40 10.41
CA MET A 1 9.22 -1.82 10.55
C MET A 1 9.87 -1.67 9.18
N GLU A 2 9.93 -2.73 8.36
CA GLU A 2 10.62 -2.67 7.05
C GLU A 2 9.99 -1.67 6.06
N LEU A 3 8.67 -1.68 5.87
CA LEU A 3 7.99 -0.72 4.98
C LEU A 3 8.27 0.73 5.36
N ALA A 4 8.17 1.06 6.65
CA ALA A 4 8.41 2.42 7.12
C ALA A 4 9.88 2.84 6.97
N ARG A 5 10.82 1.89 7.08
CA ARG A 5 12.24 2.11 6.77
C ARG A 5 12.43 2.42 5.28
N CYS A 6 11.93 1.57 4.39
CA CYS A 6 12.02 1.78 2.95
C CYS A 6 11.39 3.11 2.51
N ALA A 7 10.25 3.48 3.09
CA ALA A 7 9.62 4.77 2.85
C ALA A 7 10.53 5.94 3.27
N GLY A 8 11.14 5.83 4.45
CA GLY A 8 12.08 6.82 4.96
C GLY A 8 13.37 6.97 4.14
N ASP A 9 13.84 5.88 3.53
CA ASP A 9 15.05 5.88 2.69
C ASP A 9 14.81 6.56 1.33
N THR A 10 13.55 6.64 0.88
CA THR A 10 13.18 7.11 -0.46
C THR A 10 12.87 8.61 -0.49
N GLY A 11 12.11 9.11 0.48
CA GLY A 11 11.63 10.49 0.46
C GLY A 11 10.97 10.93 1.76
N ARG A 12 10.47 12.18 1.78
CA ARG A 12 9.88 12.77 2.98
C ARG A 12 8.36 12.86 2.91
N ASP A 13 7.78 13.07 1.73
CA ASP A 13 6.33 13.18 1.56
C ASP A 13 5.73 11.80 1.28
N ILE A 14 4.99 11.26 2.26
CA ILE A 14 4.44 9.89 2.22
C ILE A 14 2.91 9.97 2.20
N LEU A 15 2.29 9.26 1.26
CA LEU A 15 0.86 8.94 1.30
C LEU A 15 0.67 7.50 1.78
N GLU A 16 0.01 7.28 2.92
CA GLU A 16 -0.47 5.96 3.31
C GLU A 16 -1.93 5.79 2.87
N ILE A 17 -2.20 4.79 2.01
CA ILE A 17 -3.55 4.44 1.58
C ILE A 17 -4.01 3.19 2.34
N GLY A 18 -5.19 3.26 2.95
CA GLY A 18 -5.71 2.23 3.83
C GLY A 18 -5.11 2.30 5.23
N VAL A 19 -5.03 3.50 5.79
CA VAL A 19 -4.43 3.76 7.12
C VAL A 19 -5.07 2.91 8.23
N GLY A 20 -6.36 2.60 8.09
CA GLY A 20 -7.16 1.95 9.10
C GLY A 20 -7.05 2.69 10.43
N THR A 21 -6.70 1.97 11.49
CA THR A 21 -6.51 2.58 12.82
C THR A 21 -5.16 3.29 12.97
N GLY A 22 -4.31 3.34 11.96
CA GLY A 22 -3.01 4.01 12.00
C GLY A 22 -1.91 3.20 12.69
N LEU A 23 -1.91 1.87 12.53
CA LEU A 23 -0.91 0.99 13.15
C LEU A 23 0.51 1.24 12.64
N VAL A 24 0.65 1.65 11.37
CA VAL A 24 1.95 1.88 10.73
C VAL A 24 2.46 3.30 10.95
N LEU A 25 1.57 4.28 11.17
CA LEU A 25 1.92 5.69 11.36
C LEU A 25 3.08 5.93 12.36
N PRO A 26 3.14 5.29 13.54
CA PRO A 26 4.24 5.50 14.49
C PRO A 26 5.61 4.99 14.02
N LEU A 27 5.64 4.18 12.96
CA LEU A 27 6.84 3.53 12.47
C LEU A 27 7.58 4.38 11.43
N TYR A 28 6.92 5.36 10.81
CA TYR A 28 7.58 6.26 9.88
C TYR A 28 8.59 7.16 10.59
N PRO A 29 9.67 7.58 9.90
CA PRO A 29 10.65 8.49 10.48
C PRO A 29 10.00 9.81 10.89
N ARG A 30 10.40 10.36 12.04
CA ARG A 30 9.91 11.67 12.51
C ARG A 30 10.21 12.84 11.56
N GLY A 31 11.20 12.69 10.68
CA GLY A 31 11.54 13.68 9.65
C GLY A 31 10.66 13.62 8.39
N SER A 32 9.71 12.68 8.32
CA SER A 32 8.76 12.58 7.22
C SER A 32 7.53 13.48 7.41
N SER A 33 6.73 13.57 6.36
CA SER A 33 5.46 14.25 6.27
C SER A 33 4.44 13.23 5.75
N VAL A 34 3.64 12.68 6.64
CA VAL A 34 2.70 11.58 6.33
C VAL A 34 1.29 12.13 6.20
N THR A 35 0.70 11.94 5.04
CA THR A 35 -0.75 12.08 4.82
C THR A 35 -1.34 10.67 4.74
N GLY A 36 -2.45 10.45 5.43
CA GLY A 36 -3.11 9.16 5.45
C GLY A 36 -4.54 9.23 4.94
N ILE A 37 -4.97 8.22 4.18
CA ILE A 37 -6.36 8.08 3.73
C ILE A 37 -6.95 6.71 4.03
N ASP A 38 -8.25 6.68 4.28
CA ASP A 38 -9.03 5.44 4.42
C ASP A 38 -10.51 5.71 4.08
N LEU A 39 -11.24 4.72 3.57
CA LEU A 39 -12.69 4.85 3.31
C LEU A 39 -13.51 4.90 4.62
N SER A 40 -13.00 4.35 5.71
CA SER A 40 -13.71 4.26 6.98
C SER A 40 -13.41 5.43 7.91
N ALA A 41 -14.38 6.35 8.03
CA ALA A 41 -14.33 7.44 9.01
C ALA A 41 -14.10 6.93 10.45
N HIS A 42 -14.75 5.82 10.82
CA HIS A 42 -14.60 5.21 12.15
C HIS A 42 -13.18 4.71 12.43
N MET A 43 -12.50 4.14 11.42
CA MET A 43 -11.09 3.74 11.59
C MET A 43 -10.18 4.95 11.71
N LEU A 44 -10.43 6.00 10.92
CA LEU A 44 -9.66 7.24 10.99
C LEU A 44 -9.81 7.94 12.34
N ASP A 45 -10.96 7.86 13.00
CA ASP A 45 -11.11 8.42 14.35
C ASP A 45 -10.19 7.72 15.35
N LYS A 46 -10.06 6.39 15.25
CA LYS A 46 -9.06 5.64 16.05
C LYS A 46 -7.63 6.01 15.67
N ALA A 47 -7.35 6.27 14.40
CA ALA A 47 -6.04 6.73 13.94
C ALA A 47 -5.71 8.12 14.50
N LYS A 48 -6.66 9.06 14.51
CA LYS A 48 -6.49 10.39 15.11
C LYS A 48 -6.22 10.30 16.62
N THR A 49 -6.95 9.46 17.35
CA THR A 49 -6.66 9.20 18.77
C THR A 49 -5.23 8.70 18.96
N ARG A 50 -4.79 7.72 18.15
CA ARG A 50 -3.41 7.22 18.19
C ARG A 50 -2.36 8.29 17.88
N VAL A 51 -2.62 9.16 16.90
CA VAL A 51 -1.74 10.29 16.55
C VAL A 51 -1.58 11.23 17.75
N ALA A 52 -2.68 11.57 18.42
CA ALA A 52 -2.66 12.42 19.62
C ALA A 52 -1.92 11.74 20.79
N ASP A 53 -2.32 10.52 21.15
CA ASP A 53 -1.76 9.77 22.29
C ASP A 53 -0.25 9.56 22.18
N ARG A 54 0.25 9.38 20.96
CA ARG A 54 1.67 9.13 20.68
C ARG A 54 2.44 10.36 20.20
N SER A 55 1.78 11.53 20.14
CA SER A 55 2.38 12.78 19.68
C SER A 55 3.10 12.64 18.33
N LEU A 56 2.42 12.05 17.33
CA LEU A 56 2.99 11.75 16.00
C LEU A 56 3.00 13.01 15.11
N SER A 57 3.90 13.95 15.40
CA SER A 57 3.98 15.25 14.71
C SER A 57 4.34 15.20 13.21
N HIS A 58 4.83 14.05 12.74
CA HIS A 58 5.09 13.79 11.32
C HIS A 58 3.81 13.48 10.54
N VAL A 59 2.70 13.12 11.20
CA VAL A 59 1.40 12.92 10.53
C VAL A 59 0.74 14.29 10.32
N LYS A 60 0.56 14.69 9.07
CA LYS A 60 0.03 16.01 8.69
C LYS A 60 -1.48 16.02 8.54
N ALA A 61 -2.04 14.96 7.98
CA ALA A 61 -3.48 14.88 7.78
C ALA A 61 -3.97 13.43 7.67
N LEU A 62 -5.24 13.25 8.02
CA LEU A 62 -5.98 11.99 7.90
C LEU A 62 -7.34 12.29 7.26
N HIS A 63 -7.62 11.72 6.08
CA HIS A 63 -8.81 12.02 5.29
C HIS A 63 -9.64 10.78 4.96
N VAL A 64 -10.96 10.93 5.00
CA VAL A 64 -11.87 9.94 4.40
C VAL A 64 -11.77 10.09 2.88
N MET A 65 -11.25 9.07 2.19
CA MET A 65 -11.03 9.13 0.74
C MET A 65 -10.93 7.74 0.13
N ASP A 66 -11.39 7.59 -1.11
CA ASP A 66 -11.16 6.40 -1.93
C ASP A 66 -9.73 6.43 -2.48
N GLY A 67 -8.96 5.37 -2.23
CA GLY A 67 -7.61 5.22 -2.75
C GLY A 67 -7.55 5.01 -4.27
N CYS A 68 -8.66 4.62 -4.90
CA CYS A 68 -8.75 4.42 -6.36
C CYS A 68 -9.11 5.72 -7.11
N GLU A 69 -9.39 6.81 -6.39
CA GLU A 69 -9.76 8.12 -6.95
C GLU A 69 -9.52 9.20 -5.89
N THR A 70 -8.28 9.67 -5.78
CA THR A 70 -7.91 10.67 -4.78
C THR A 70 -8.11 12.09 -5.33
N THR A 71 -8.21 13.06 -4.43
CA THR A 71 -8.30 14.49 -4.78
C THR A 71 -6.94 15.18 -4.79
N PHE A 72 -5.85 14.43 -4.65
CA PHE A 72 -4.51 14.99 -4.66
C PHE A 72 -4.07 15.36 -6.09
N PRO A 73 -3.28 16.43 -6.27
CA PRO A 73 -2.66 16.74 -7.56
C PRO A 73 -1.72 15.63 -8.03
N ASP A 74 -1.45 15.60 -9.33
CA ASP A 74 -0.42 14.75 -9.91
C ASP A 74 0.94 15.04 -9.26
N ALA A 75 1.77 14.00 -9.09
CA ALA A 75 3.12 14.13 -8.56
C ALA A 75 3.21 14.86 -7.20
N SER A 76 2.34 14.52 -6.25
CA SER A 76 2.29 15.13 -4.91
C SER A 76 3.19 14.46 -3.88
N PHE A 77 3.49 13.16 -4.02
CA PHE A 77 4.18 12.38 -2.98
C PHE A 77 5.46 11.73 -3.49
N ASP A 78 6.46 11.64 -2.61
CA ASP A 78 7.71 10.91 -2.89
C ASP A 78 7.48 9.39 -2.75
N VAL A 79 6.59 8.99 -1.83
CA VAL A 79 6.31 7.60 -1.51
C VAL A 79 4.81 7.36 -1.38
N ILE A 80 4.30 6.33 -2.03
CA ILE A 80 2.97 5.77 -1.77
C ILE A 80 3.13 4.46 -0.99
N SER A 81 2.52 4.38 0.17
CA SER A 81 2.63 3.25 1.09
C SER A 81 1.30 2.50 1.19
N LEU A 82 1.34 1.20 0.95
CA LEU A 82 0.17 0.32 0.85
C LEU A 82 0.29 -0.87 1.82
N PRO A 83 0.21 -0.62 3.15
CA PRO A 83 0.28 -1.68 4.15
C PRO A 83 -1.05 -2.44 4.26
N PHE A 84 -1.04 -3.70 3.85
CA PHE A 84 -2.13 -4.69 4.00
C PHE A 84 -3.45 -4.33 3.32
N VAL A 85 -3.49 -3.26 2.52
CA VAL A 85 -4.72 -2.75 1.91
C VAL A 85 -5.10 -3.52 0.64
N ILE A 86 -4.13 -3.97 -0.15
CA ILE A 86 -4.37 -4.50 -1.50
C ILE A 86 -5.41 -5.64 -1.58
N PRO A 87 -5.44 -6.66 -0.69
CA PRO A 87 -6.45 -7.73 -0.77
C PRO A 87 -7.89 -7.24 -0.58
N LEU A 88 -8.07 -6.00 -0.08
CA LEU A 88 -9.37 -5.39 0.19
C LEU A 88 -9.85 -4.52 -0.98
N ILE A 89 -9.04 -4.37 -2.05
CA ILE A 89 -9.28 -3.44 -3.15
C ILE A 89 -9.84 -4.22 -4.35
N PRO A 90 -11.11 -3.99 -4.73
CA PRO A 90 -11.71 -4.71 -5.84
C PRO A 90 -11.02 -4.46 -7.19
N ASP A 91 -10.59 -3.22 -7.41
CA ASP A 91 -9.91 -2.78 -8.63
C ASP A 91 -8.47 -2.32 -8.32
N THR A 92 -7.58 -3.30 -8.21
CA THR A 92 -6.16 -3.03 -7.92
C THR A 92 -5.48 -2.27 -9.06
N ASN A 93 -5.90 -2.46 -10.31
CA ASN A 93 -5.35 -1.73 -11.46
C ASN A 93 -5.65 -0.24 -11.34
N ARG A 94 -6.88 0.12 -10.98
CA ARG A 94 -7.28 1.53 -10.78
C ARG A 94 -6.54 2.14 -9.59
N LEU A 95 -6.41 1.41 -8.48
CA LEU A 95 -5.58 1.85 -7.34
C LEU A 95 -4.13 2.10 -7.75
N LEU A 96 -3.47 1.16 -8.43
CA LEU A 96 -2.06 1.31 -8.83
C LEU A 96 -1.88 2.45 -9.83
N SER A 97 -2.83 2.65 -10.75
CA SER A 97 -2.82 3.77 -11.68
C SER A 97 -2.97 5.12 -10.96
N GLU A 98 -3.83 5.18 -9.95
CA GLU A 98 -4.00 6.37 -9.13
C GLU A 98 -2.75 6.65 -8.28
N CYS A 99 -2.15 5.61 -7.69
CA CYS A 99 -0.86 5.71 -7.02
C CYS A 99 0.21 6.27 -7.96
N ALA A 100 0.28 5.77 -9.20
CA ALA A 100 1.22 6.24 -10.21
C ALA A 100 1.00 7.71 -10.58
N ARG A 101 -0.25 8.17 -10.66
CA ARG A 101 -0.60 9.57 -10.95
C ARG A 101 -0.09 10.51 -9.86
N VAL A 102 -0.36 10.20 -8.60
CA VAL A 102 0.01 11.07 -7.47
C VAL A 102 1.48 10.92 -7.03
N LEU A 103 2.18 9.90 -7.54
CA LEU A 103 3.61 9.69 -7.27
C LEU A 103 4.48 10.59 -8.14
N LYS A 104 5.42 11.30 -7.50
CA LYS A 104 6.45 12.10 -8.17
C LYS A 104 7.36 11.23 -9.05
N PRO A 105 7.97 11.79 -10.12
CA PRO A 105 9.14 11.18 -10.74
C PRO A 105 10.23 10.89 -9.70
N SER A 106 10.97 9.79 -9.88
CA SER A 106 11.95 9.28 -8.89
C SER A 106 11.35 8.81 -7.57
N GLY A 107 10.02 8.72 -7.44
CA GLY A 107 9.34 8.20 -6.26
C GLY A 107 9.14 6.68 -6.29
N GLU A 108 8.60 6.14 -5.19
CA GLU A 108 8.29 4.71 -5.08
C GLU A 108 6.88 4.40 -4.53
N ILE A 109 6.32 3.29 -5.02
CA ILE A 109 5.17 2.62 -4.41
C ILE A 109 5.70 1.44 -3.60
N ILE A 110 5.39 1.40 -2.30
CA ILE A 110 5.81 0.34 -1.39
C ILE A 110 4.58 -0.43 -0.94
N ILE A 111 4.52 -1.71 -1.31
CA ILE A 111 3.41 -2.61 -0.99
C ILE A 111 3.90 -3.61 0.05
N VAL A 112 3.15 -3.75 1.14
CA VAL A 112 3.29 -4.91 2.03
C VAL A 112 1.96 -5.60 2.12
N SER A 113 1.89 -6.85 1.68
CA SER A 113 0.64 -7.62 1.72
C SER A 113 0.91 -9.07 2.05
N ARG A 114 -0.15 -9.76 2.48
CA ARG A 114 -0.16 -11.22 2.50
C ARG A 114 -0.27 -11.71 1.08
N ILE A 115 0.81 -12.31 0.60
CA ILE A 115 0.88 -12.90 -0.73
C ILE A 115 0.97 -14.40 -0.51
N THR A 116 -0.04 -15.14 -0.97
CA THR A 116 0.09 -16.59 -1.03
C THR A 116 0.77 -16.92 -2.35
N ASP A 117 1.97 -17.47 -2.26
CA ASP A 117 2.61 -18.08 -3.42
C ASP A 117 1.65 -19.16 -3.93
N SER A 118 1.42 -19.19 -5.24
CA SER A 118 0.43 -20.06 -5.88
C SER A 118 0.88 -21.53 -5.91
N GLY A 119 1.15 -22.13 -4.74
CA GLY A 119 1.33 -23.56 -4.52
C GLY A 119 0.00 -24.18 -4.07
N GLY A 120 -0.47 -25.18 -4.81
CA GLY A 120 -1.86 -25.68 -4.83
C GLY A 120 -2.54 -26.08 -3.51
N ALA A 121 -1.84 -26.15 -2.38
CA ALA A 121 -2.41 -26.53 -1.09
C ALA A 121 -3.34 -25.44 -0.49
N ILE A 122 -2.95 -24.16 -0.58
CA ILE A 122 -3.79 -23.04 -0.10
C ILE A 122 -4.99 -22.83 -1.03
N ARG A 123 -4.80 -23.03 -2.35
CA ARG A 123 -5.88 -22.96 -3.35
C ARG A 123 -6.98 -23.99 -3.08
N LEU A 124 -6.62 -25.20 -2.65
CA LEU A 124 -7.59 -26.22 -2.24
C LEU A 124 -8.37 -25.81 -0.99
N MET A 125 -7.67 -25.21 -0.02
CA MET A 125 -8.29 -24.82 1.25
C MET A 125 -9.22 -23.62 1.08
N GLU A 126 -8.85 -22.62 0.25
CA GLU A 126 -9.75 -21.53 -0.15
C GLU A 126 -10.94 -22.05 -0.98
N GLN A 127 -10.73 -23.05 -1.86
CA GLN A 127 -11.79 -23.67 -2.66
C GLN A 127 -12.79 -24.48 -1.83
N MET A 128 -12.39 -25.07 -0.70
CA MET A 128 -13.32 -25.80 0.18
C MET A 128 -14.22 -24.86 1.01
N VAL A 129 -13.81 -23.60 1.20
CA VAL A 129 -14.63 -22.56 1.87
C VAL A 129 -15.44 -21.72 0.84
N SER A 130 -15.29 -22.02 -0.45
CA SER A 130 -15.67 -21.19 -1.61
C SER A 130 -17.14 -21.12 -2.06
N PRO A 131 -18.18 -21.75 -1.48
CA PRO A 131 -19.53 -21.39 -1.91
C PRO A 131 -19.93 -19.99 -1.42
N VAL A 132 -19.43 -19.58 -0.25
CA VAL A 132 -19.86 -18.35 0.43
C VAL A 132 -18.98 -17.16 0.03
N ALA A 133 -17.67 -17.34 -0.13
CA ALA A 133 -16.72 -16.25 -0.43
C ALA A 133 -16.85 -15.65 -1.85
N LYS A 134 -17.30 -16.45 -2.84
CA LYS A 134 -17.46 -16.00 -4.24
C LYS A 134 -18.53 -14.92 -4.41
N ASN A 135 -19.55 -14.92 -3.55
CA ASN A 135 -20.62 -13.90 -3.60
C ASN A 135 -20.25 -12.59 -2.90
N ILE A 136 -19.08 -12.52 -2.25
CA ILE A 136 -18.63 -11.37 -1.45
C ILE A 136 -17.33 -10.75 -1.98
N GLY A 137 -16.79 -11.23 -3.11
CA GLY A 137 -15.60 -10.66 -3.73
C GLY A 137 -14.31 -10.79 -2.90
N LEU A 138 -14.32 -11.60 -1.84
CA LEU A 138 -13.23 -11.67 -0.87
C LEU A 138 -12.24 -12.76 -1.30
N SER A 139 -11.18 -12.38 -2.02
CA SER A 139 -9.99 -13.23 -2.15
C SER A 139 -9.02 -12.87 -1.02
N SER A 140 -8.76 -13.83 -0.13
CA SER A 140 -7.91 -13.65 1.06
C SER A 140 -6.42 -13.52 0.77
N ALA A 141 -6.01 -13.66 -0.49
CA ALA A 141 -4.64 -13.66 -0.92
C ALA A 141 -4.42 -12.63 -2.02
N PHE A 142 -3.49 -11.70 -1.80
CA PHE A 142 -3.02 -10.87 -2.89
C PHE A 142 -2.20 -11.74 -3.85
N ARG A 143 -2.54 -11.68 -5.14
CA ARG A 143 -1.79 -12.36 -6.19
C ARG A 143 -0.80 -11.37 -6.80
N LEU A 144 0.46 -11.78 -6.87
CA LEU A 144 1.54 -10.96 -7.47
C LEU A 144 1.34 -10.68 -8.95
N ASP A 145 0.66 -11.58 -9.65
CA ASP A 145 0.38 -11.46 -11.07
C ASP A 145 -0.35 -10.17 -11.42
N VAL A 146 -1.20 -9.63 -10.53
CA VAL A 146 -1.87 -8.34 -10.74
C VAL A 146 -0.87 -7.18 -10.79
N VAL A 147 0.19 -7.21 -9.95
CA VAL A 147 1.26 -6.19 -10.01
C VAL A 147 2.09 -6.37 -11.26
N GLU A 148 2.45 -7.61 -11.59
CA GLU A 148 3.25 -7.93 -12.77
C GLU A 148 2.51 -7.53 -14.06
N GLU A 149 1.22 -7.81 -14.15
CA GLU A 149 0.36 -7.40 -15.25
C GLU A 149 0.23 -5.88 -15.33
N TRP A 150 0.03 -5.19 -14.21
CA TRP A 150 0.00 -3.74 -14.20
C TRP A 150 1.34 -3.14 -14.66
N LEU A 151 2.48 -3.70 -14.22
CA LEU A 151 3.81 -3.29 -14.66
C LEU A 151 4.03 -3.50 -16.16
N HIS A 152 3.52 -4.59 -16.74
CA HIS A 152 3.59 -4.81 -18.19
C HIS A 152 2.88 -3.71 -18.99
N HIS A 153 1.78 -3.17 -18.46
CA HIS A 153 1.05 -2.06 -19.08
C HIS A 153 1.62 -0.67 -18.71
N ASN A 154 2.50 -0.59 -17.73
CA ASN A 154 3.08 0.66 -17.22
C ASN A 154 4.62 0.59 -17.23
N PRO A 155 5.27 0.61 -18.41
CA PRO A 155 6.72 0.40 -18.54
C PRO A 155 7.58 1.53 -17.94
N SER A 156 6.96 2.63 -17.51
CA SER A 156 7.62 3.69 -16.73
C SER A 156 7.87 3.31 -15.26
N PHE A 157 7.49 2.10 -14.84
CA PHE A 157 7.71 1.58 -13.50
C PHE A 157 8.57 0.32 -13.53
N LEU A 158 9.42 0.18 -12.51
CA LEU A 158 10.31 -0.95 -12.34
C LEU A 158 10.05 -1.61 -10.99
N LEU A 159 9.91 -2.94 -10.96
CA LEU A 159 9.94 -3.71 -9.73
C LEU A 159 11.40 -3.81 -9.24
N THR A 160 11.76 -2.99 -8.26
CA THR A 160 13.14 -2.89 -7.74
C THR A 160 13.41 -3.82 -6.57
N GLU A 161 12.37 -4.20 -5.83
CA GLU A 161 12.49 -5.12 -4.70
C GLU A 161 11.24 -6.01 -4.63
N ASN A 162 11.46 -7.32 -4.45
CA ASN A 162 10.41 -8.28 -4.15
C ASN A 162 10.98 -9.35 -3.22
N ARG A 163 10.65 -9.25 -1.93
CA ARG A 163 11.16 -10.19 -0.93
C ARG A 163 10.14 -10.49 0.15
N THR A 164 10.38 -11.59 0.84
CA THR A 164 9.54 -12.04 1.95
C THR A 164 10.00 -11.44 3.27
N ILE A 165 9.05 -11.10 4.14
CA ILE A 165 9.30 -10.56 5.48
C ILE A 165 9.24 -11.71 6.50
N ALA A 166 10.32 -11.92 7.24
CA ALA A 166 10.46 -12.94 8.29
C ALA A 166 9.54 -12.67 9.50
N PRO A 167 9.17 -13.70 10.31
CA PRO A 167 9.77 -15.04 10.39
C PRO A 167 9.05 -16.16 9.62
N THR A 168 7.86 -15.93 9.07
CA THR A 168 7.00 -17.05 8.59
C THR A 168 6.73 -17.08 7.10
N GLY A 169 7.25 -16.13 6.33
CA GLY A 169 7.10 -16.18 4.86
C GLY A 169 5.79 -15.61 4.31
N TYR A 170 4.85 -15.22 5.17
CA TYR A 170 3.47 -14.89 4.81
C TYR A 170 3.28 -13.48 4.22
N PHE A 171 4.20 -12.57 4.51
CA PHE A 171 4.12 -11.19 4.04
C PHE A 171 5.26 -10.93 3.06
N ARG A 172 4.95 -10.24 1.97
CA ARG A 172 5.96 -9.80 1.01
C ARG A 172 6.01 -8.28 0.95
N LEU A 173 7.21 -7.76 0.75
CA LEU A 173 7.49 -6.36 0.48
C LEU A 173 7.82 -6.23 -1.00
N LEU A 174 7.10 -5.35 -1.68
CA LEU A 174 7.35 -4.96 -3.06
C LEU A 174 7.70 -3.47 -3.10
N ARG A 175 8.68 -3.12 -3.94
CA ARG A 175 8.99 -1.73 -4.27
C ARG A 175 8.89 -1.54 -5.77
N LEU A 176 8.03 -0.62 -6.18
CA LEU A 176 7.86 -0.19 -7.55
C LEU A 176 8.42 1.21 -7.68
N SER A 177 9.54 1.35 -8.38
CA SER A 177 10.18 2.64 -8.61
C SER A 177 9.68 3.26 -9.91
N ARG A 178 9.43 4.57 -9.90
CA ARG A 178 9.22 5.39 -11.10
C ARG A 178 10.53 6.12 -11.41
N PRO A 179 11.34 5.69 -12.39
CA PRO A 179 12.56 6.39 -12.72
C PRO A 179 12.29 7.87 -13.07
N GLY A 180 13.20 8.75 -12.66
CA GLY A 180 13.18 10.14 -13.09
C GLY A 180 13.49 10.29 -14.58
N PRO A 181 13.23 11.47 -15.18
CA PRO A 181 13.67 11.75 -16.53
C PRO A 181 15.18 11.56 -16.66
N VAL A 182 15.61 10.88 -17.73
CA VAL A 182 17.02 10.81 -18.10
C VAL A 182 17.41 12.20 -18.62
N LEU A 183 18.31 12.87 -17.90
CA LEU A 183 18.86 14.18 -18.28
C LEU A 183 19.76 14.08 -19.52
#